data_AF-A0A0G4IFJ7-F1
#
_entry.id   AF-A0A0G4IFJ7-F1
#
_cell.length_a   1.000
_cell.length_b   1.000
_cell.length_c   1.000
_cell.angle_alpha   90.00
_cell.angle_beta   90.00
_cell.angle_gamma   90.00
#
_symmetry.space_group_name_H-M   'P 1'
#
loop_
_entity.id
_entity.type
_entity.pdbx_description
1 polymer ?
#
loop_
_entity_poly.entity_id
_entity_poly.type
_entity_poly.pdbx_seq_one_letter_code
_entity_poly.pdbx_strand_id
1 'polypeptide(L)'
;MGCAASTANAPVIAEEHAVNKGARAAGAHRYWRILCTESADSGWEAYFRTLEFYAKGSREPLSGFTPIAHPENEASIGNAKNAFDGNHNTSWRTRSNPGKCREWIGIDAGRSVEIANVKWTQWGGAGNHMKRLEIQFSDDKENWGVAWVVEDCPVSEYDSRIARLEAGVVAGTDSENFNPEDFGLVASEYAQEGLKLSVVGDEYSPNIGSGDFGKYKVRIEGQRLVVIIDVKTSLAEFCPSNAKTMAQFVQNIEKLMEEYDKVCGWTPKESPGHEGKHTIECVIIPAAGLAVHGWQKVAIGPAFWKETYEEIAKGDKTFIHQIFWYELGRNWLPSPLVSDNFNYATTDDNRSNHWLNQALVNIFGCLISDHAGLGFRYNWTMYRAEFRKFMEDKLDVYMGDEKWTWENTCAKWLLPWEERSSLDNLYSGMLSRLYEEHGGYEWMYRFLHCLPEVSKIGEGRERNDPESARELWVLACSIAARSDLSDWFSGPFKWPPVSEGTRQKIAEMKDLDL
;
A
#
# COMPACT_ATOMS: atom_id res chain seq x y z
N MET A 1 -31.12 21.44 -7.46
CA MET A 1 -31.71 20.23 -8.09
C MET A 1 -30.78 19.80 -9.21
N GLY A 2 -30.17 18.63 -9.08
CA GLY A 2 -29.27 18.04 -10.07
C GLY A 2 -28.71 16.75 -9.49
N CYS A 3 -29.04 15.62 -10.12
CA CYS A 3 -28.86 14.27 -9.61
C CYS A 3 -27.38 13.92 -9.36
N ALA A 4 -27.08 13.39 -8.17
CA ALA A 4 -25.83 12.69 -7.89
C ALA A 4 -25.81 11.37 -8.66
N ALA A 5 -24.86 11.20 -9.58
CA ALA A 5 -24.50 9.90 -10.10
C ALA A 5 -23.65 9.18 -9.04
N SER A 6 -24.15 8.08 -8.49
CA SER A 6 -23.36 7.22 -7.63
C SER A 6 -22.25 6.58 -8.47
N THR A 7 -21.00 6.94 -8.20
CA THR A 7 -19.84 6.19 -8.68
C THR A 7 -19.89 4.80 -8.04
N ALA A 8 -19.98 3.75 -8.86
CA ALA A 8 -19.84 2.39 -8.41
C ALA A 8 -18.43 2.22 -7.82
N ASN A 9 -18.34 2.00 -6.51
CA ASN A 9 -17.09 1.62 -5.87
C ASN A 9 -16.63 0.29 -6.46
N ALA A 10 -15.36 0.21 -6.86
CA ALA A 10 -14.72 -1.05 -7.19
C ALA A 10 -14.79 -2.00 -5.99
N PRO A 11 -14.97 -3.32 -6.18
CA PRO A 11 -15.02 -4.28 -5.10
C PRO A 11 -13.70 -4.25 -4.32
N VAL A 12 -13.79 -3.93 -3.03
CA VAL A 12 -12.68 -4.08 -2.07
C VAL A 12 -12.45 -5.58 -1.89
N ILE A 13 -11.21 -6.04 -2.07
CA ILE A 13 -10.83 -7.44 -1.90
C ILE A 13 -10.93 -7.79 -0.41
N ALA A 14 -11.60 -8.91 -0.12
CA ALA A 14 -11.74 -9.63 1.14
C ALA A 14 -10.72 -9.28 2.25
N GLU A 15 -11.19 -8.78 3.41
CA GLU A 15 -10.41 -8.77 4.66
C GLU A 15 -10.79 -10.00 5.53
N GLU A 16 -9.79 -10.76 6.01
CA GLU A 16 -9.98 -11.94 6.85
C GLU A 16 -9.91 -11.56 8.34
N HIS A 17 -11.07 -11.42 9.00
CA HIS A 17 -11.16 -10.98 10.41
C HIS A 17 -12.04 -11.86 11.32
N ALA A 18 -12.37 -13.09 10.94
CA ALA A 18 -13.17 -13.98 11.80
C ALA A 18 -12.33 -14.58 12.94
N VAL A 19 -12.56 -14.15 14.18
CA VAL A 19 -12.03 -14.82 15.38
C VAL A 19 -12.78 -16.14 15.57
N ASN A 20 -12.16 -17.26 15.18
CA ASN A 20 -12.72 -18.60 15.39
C ASN A 20 -12.50 -19.07 16.83
N LYS A 21 -13.54 -19.03 17.67
CA LYS A 21 -13.54 -19.73 18.97
C LYS A 21 -14.39 -21.01 18.87
N GLY A 22 -13.76 -22.17 19.08
CA GLY A 22 -14.46 -23.45 19.30
C GLY A 22 -14.73 -24.31 18.06
N ALA A 23 -13.92 -24.21 17.00
CA ALA A 23 -14.01 -25.10 15.85
C ALA A 23 -13.84 -26.58 16.26
N ARG A 24 -14.76 -27.44 15.82
CA ARG A 24 -14.61 -28.91 15.89
C ARG A 24 -14.34 -29.42 14.48
N ALA A 25 -13.52 -30.47 14.35
CA ALA A 25 -13.39 -31.23 13.12
C ALA A 25 -14.78 -31.79 12.73
N ALA A 26 -15.47 -31.11 11.83
CA ALA A 26 -16.67 -31.61 11.21
C ALA A 26 -16.23 -32.53 10.07
N GLY A 27 -16.60 -33.81 10.14
CA GLY A 27 -16.26 -34.78 9.11
C GLY A 27 -16.99 -34.50 7.79
N ALA A 28 -17.07 -35.50 6.92
CA ALA A 28 -17.83 -35.39 5.69
C ALA A 28 -19.34 -35.47 5.96
N HIS A 29 -20.07 -34.40 5.62
CA HIS A 29 -21.53 -34.31 5.82
C HIS A 29 -22.24 -33.86 4.55
N ARG A 30 -23.51 -34.23 4.40
CA ARG A 30 -24.29 -33.92 3.19
C ARG A 30 -24.79 -32.48 3.17
N TYR A 31 -25.27 -31.98 4.29
CA TYR A 31 -25.85 -30.65 4.40
C TYR A 31 -24.93 -29.72 5.18
N TRP A 32 -24.78 -28.50 4.69
CA TRP A 32 -24.00 -27.44 5.33
C TRP A 32 -24.77 -26.14 5.28
N ARG A 33 -24.73 -25.33 6.34
CA ARG A 33 -25.39 -24.02 6.38
C ARG A 33 -24.64 -23.00 7.21
N ILE A 34 -24.92 -21.73 6.95
CA ILE A 34 -24.64 -20.60 7.83
C ILE A 34 -25.93 -20.26 8.58
N LEU A 35 -25.88 -20.25 9.90
CA LEU A 35 -26.94 -19.80 10.80
C LEU A 35 -26.56 -18.45 11.41
N CYS A 36 -27.40 -17.43 11.25
CA CYS A 36 -27.24 -16.18 11.99
C CYS A 36 -27.66 -16.38 13.45
N THR A 37 -26.77 -16.22 14.41
CA THR A 37 -27.09 -16.35 15.85
C THR A 37 -27.24 -15.02 16.56
N GLU A 38 -26.59 -13.98 16.04
CA GLU A 38 -26.69 -12.62 16.54
C GLU A 38 -26.67 -11.64 15.38
N SER A 39 -27.48 -10.60 15.48
CA SER A 39 -27.69 -9.65 14.41
C SER A 39 -27.63 -8.22 14.92
N ALA A 40 -27.32 -7.26 14.05
CA ALA A 40 -27.29 -5.86 14.47
C ALA A 40 -28.66 -5.30 14.85
N ASP A 41 -28.63 -4.42 15.86
CA ASP A 41 -29.79 -4.05 16.68
C ASP A 41 -30.82 -3.17 15.92
N SER A 42 -30.43 -2.62 14.76
CA SER A 42 -31.23 -1.69 13.95
C SER A 42 -31.60 -2.20 12.56
N GLY A 43 -31.16 -3.41 12.18
CA GLY A 43 -31.45 -4.00 10.87
C GLY A 43 -32.78 -4.74 10.82
N TRP A 44 -33.40 -4.76 9.64
CA TRP A 44 -34.69 -5.41 9.38
C TRP A 44 -34.56 -6.68 8.53
N GLU A 45 -33.40 -6.92 7.92
CA GLU A 45 -33.09 -8.09 7.07
C GLU A 45 -31.61 -8.51 7.21
N ALA A 46 -31.30 -9.78 6.93
CA ALA A 46 -29.94 -10.27 6.68
C ALA A 46 -29.74 -10.56 5.20
N TYR A 47 -28.52 -10.37 4.70
CA TYR A 47 -28.18 -10.49 3.28
C TYR A 47 -26.90 -11.27 3.06
N PHE A 48 -26.91 -12.15 2.06
CA PHE A 48 -25.69 -12.65 1.43
C PHE A 48 -25.75 -12.34 -0.07
N ARG A 49 -24.75 -11.61 -0.56
CA ARG A 49 -24.55 -11.34 -1.99
C ARG A 49 -23.84 -12.51 -2.66
N THR A 50 -22.80 -13.03 -2.00
CA THR A 50 -22.09 -14.24 -2.43
C THR A 50 -21.84 -15.15 -1.23
N LEU A 51 -21.83 -16.45 -1.48
CA LEU A 51 -21.59 -17.51 -0.52
C LEU A 51 -20.98 -18.70 -1.28
N GLU A 52 -19.86 -19.20 -0.79
CA GLU A 52 -19.08 -20.26 -1.43
C GLU A 52 -18.62 -21.24 -0.35
N PHE A 53 -18.74 -22.54 -0.63
CA PHE A 53 -18.26 -23.60 0.24
C PHE A 53 -17.08 -24.29 -0.45
N TYR A 54 -16.02 -24.60 0.28
CA TYR A 54 -14.82 -25.23 -0.25
C TYR A 54 -14.61 -26.57 0.45
N ALA A 55 -14.59 -27.64 -0.34
CA ALA A 55 -14.22 -28.95 0.18
C ALA A 55 -12.76 -28.96 0.64
N LYS A 56 -12.45 -29.81 1.63
CA LYS A 56 -11.08 -30.00 2.11
C LYS A 56 -10.14 -30.40 0.97
N GLY A 57 -9.04 -29.65 0.84
CA GLY A 57 -8.05 -29.82 -0.23
C GLY A 57 -8.43 -29.21 -1.57
N SER A 58 -9.62 -28.61 -1.72
CA SER A 58 -10.02 -27.89 -2.93
C SER A 58 -9.65 -26.42 -2.87
N ARG A 59 -9.13 -25.88 -3.98
CA ARG A 59 -8.98 -24.42 -4.21
C ARG A 59 -10.18 -23.80 -4.92
N GLU A 60 -11.02 -24.63 -5.54
CA GLU A 60 -12.23 -24.17 -6.23
C GLU A 60 -13.46 -24.28 -5.31
N PRO A 61 -14.44 -23.36 -5.43
CA PRO A 61 -15.73 -23.51 -4.80
C PRO A 61 -16.37 -24.85 -5.18
N LEU A 62 -17.00 -25.49 -4.21
CA LEU A 62 -17.80 -26.68 -4.43
C LEU A 62 -18.87 -26.38 -5.49
N SER A 63 -19.12 -27.32 -6.40
CA SER A 63 -20.14 -27.19 -7.45
C SER A 63 -21.05 -28.41 -7.46
N GLY A 64 -22.17 -28.31 -8.18
CA GLY A 64 -23.16 -29.41 -8.29
C GLY A 64 -24.02 -29.64 -7.05
N PHE A 65 -24.07 -28.67 -6.12
CA PHE A 65 -24.95 -28.70 -4.95
C PHE A 65 -26.31 -28.04 -5.24
N THR A 66 -27.28 -28.27 -4.36
CA THR A 66 -28.57 -27.55 -4.36
C THR A 66 -28.60 -26.52 -3.23
N PRO A 67 -28.76 -25.21 -3.52
CA PRO A 67 -28.96 -24.20 -2.48
C PRO A 67 -30.19 -24.50 -1.63
N ILE A 68 -30.06 -24.35 -0.32
CA ILE A 68 -31.15 -24.49 0.66
C ILE A 68 -31.19 -23.28 1.58
N ALA A 69 -32.36 -22.88 2.06
CA ALA A 69 -32.49 -21.81 3.06
C ALA A 69 -33.63 -22.10 4.02
N HIS A 70 -33.75 -21.28 5.07
CA HIS A 70 -34.89 -21.34 5.98
C HIS A 70 -36.21 -21.25 5.18
N PRO A 71 -37.18 -22.17 5.39
CA PRO A 71 -38.38 -22.27 4.54
C PRO A 71 -39.19 -20.98 4.42
N GLU A 72 -39.19 -20.15 5.47
CA GLU A 72 -39.89 -18.86 5.47
C GLU A 72 -39.28 -17.83 4.49
N ASN A 73 -38.06 -18.07 4.02
CA ASN A 73 -37.35 -17.21 3.06
C ASN A 73 -37.32 -17.78 1.63
N GLU A 74 -37.69 -19.06 1.41
CA GLU A 74 -37.66 -19.69 0.07
C GLU A 74 -38.68 -19.09 -0.91
N ALA A 75 -39.77 -18.48 -0.41
CA ALA A 75 -40.85 -17.91 -1.22
C ALA A 75 -40.82 -16.37 -1.35
N SER A 76 -39.83 -15.69 -0.76
CA SER A 76 -39.73 -14.23 -0.79
C SER A 76 -38.53 -13.75 -1.63
N ILE A 77 -38.42 -12.43 -1.82
CA ILE A 77 -37.71 -11.72 -2.89
C ILE A 77 -36.18 -12.00 -2.97
N GLY A 78 -35.60 -12.83 -2.09
CA GLY A 78 -34.21 -13.31 -2.19
C GLY A 78 -34.14 -14.84 -2.29
N ASN A 79 -34.11 -15.36 -3.51
CA ASN A 79 -33.89 -16.80 -3.75
C ASN A 79 -32.50 -17.21 -3.23
N ALA A 80 -32.39 -18.36 -2.54
CA ALA A 80 -31.10 -18.87 -2.04
C ALA A 80 -30.04 -18.95 -3.15
N LYS A 81 -30.44 -19.28 -4.38
CA LYS A 81 -29.56 -19.34 -5.56
C LYS A 81 -28.79 -18.05 -5.83
N ASN A 82 -29.35 -16.90 -5.46
CA ASN A 82 -28.73 -15.60 -5.67
C ASN A 82 -27.45 -15.42 -4.86
N ALA A 83 -27.29 -16.11 -3.73
CA ALA A 83 -26.02 -16.07 -2.98
C ALA A 83 -24.95 -16.97 -3.63
N PHE A 84 -25.30 -17.86 -4.55
CA PHE A 84 -24.39 -18.87 -5.13
C PHE A 84 -24.16 -18.67 -6.64
N ASP A 85 -24.62 -17.56 -7.23
CA ASP A 85 -24.53 -17.29 -8.67
C ASP A 85 -23.26 -16.50 -9.07
N GLY A 86 -22.43 -16.13 -8.08
CA GLY A 86 -21.22 -15.34 -8.28
C GLY A 86 -21.48 -13.86 -8.65
N ASN A 87 -22.74 -13.40 -8.61
CA ASN A 87 -23.12 -12.05 -8.99
C ASN A 87 -23.38 -11.18 -7.76
N HIS A 88 -22.48 -10.24 -7.47
CA HIS A 88 -22.65 -9.33 -6.34
C HIS A 88 -23.88 -8.40 -6.42
N ASN A 89 -24.58 -8.34 -7.56
CA ASN A 89 -25.79 -7.52 -7.73
C ASN A 89 -27.08 -8.26 -7.35
N THR A 90 -27.02 -9.58 -7.19
CA THR A 90 -28.12 -10.39 -6.65
C THR A 90 -27.83 -10.69 -5.18
N SER A 91 -28.86 -11.04 -4.41
CA SER A 91 -28.67 -11.47 -3.02
C SER A 91 -29.76 -12.43 -2.57
N TRP A 92 -29.38 -13.32 -1.66
CA TRP A 92 -30.32 -13.92 -0.73
C TRP A 92 -30.60 -12.93 0.40
N ARG A 93 -31.86 -12.87 0.84
CA ARG A 93 -32.26 -12.03 1.97
C ARG A 93 -33.36 -12.68 2.79
N THR A 94 -33.35 -12.41 4.09
CA THR A 94 -34.42 -12.82 4.99
C THR A 94 -35.65 -11.94 4.80
N ARG A 95 -36.84 -12.41 5.23
CA ARG A 95 -38.04 -11.59 5.26
C ARG A 95 -37.88 -10.41 6.23
N SER A 96 -38.40 -9.24 5.84
CA SER A 96 -38.48 -8.07 6.73
C SER A 96 -39.37 -8.34 7.95
N ASN A 97 -38.79 -8.41 9.15
CA ASN A 97 -39.46 -8.52 10.45
C ASN A 97 -40.24 -9.87 10.73
N PRO A 98 -40.17 -10.46 11.94
CA PRO A 98 -39.34 -10.14 13.10
C PRO A 98 -38.11 -11.05 13.22
N GLY A 99 -36.92 -10.42 13.23
CA GLY A 99 -35.66 -11.03 13.67
C GLY A 99 -34.96 -11.90 12.64
N LYS A 100 -33.84 -11.41 12.10
CA LYS A 100 -32.88 -12.21 11.29
C LYS A 100 -32.04 -13.21 12.12
N CYS A 101 -32.12 -13.16 13.45
CA CYS A 101 -31.52 -14.19 14.30
C CYS A 101 -32.28 -15.50 14.13
N ARG A 102 -31.53 -16.59 13.95
CA ARG A 102 -31.94 -17.97 13.64
C ARG A 102 -32.30 -18.23 12.17
N GLU A 103 -32.13 -17.24 11.31
CA GLU A 103 -32.23 -17.44 9.86
C GLU A 103 -30.97 -18.09 9.31
N TRP A 104 -31.14 -18.91 8.26
CA TRP A 104 -30.04 -19.67 7.68
C TRP A 104 -30.13 -19.84 6.16
N ILE A 105 -28.97 -19.99 5.54
CA ILE A 105 -28.75 -20.36 4.14
C ILE A 105 -27.63 -21.39 4.06
N GLY A 106 -27.69 -22.30 3.09
CA GLY A 106 -26.73 -23.38 2.96
C GLY A 106 -26.84 -24.16 1.66
N ILE A 107 -26.30 -25.37 1.68
CA ILE A 107 -26.23 -26.29 0.55
C ILE A 107 -26.66 -27.71 0.97
N ASP A 108 -27.37 -28.40 0.06
CA ASP A 108 -27.38 -29.86 -0.03
C ASP A 108 -26.34 -30.25 -1.07
N ALA A 109 -25.21 -30.82 -0.63
CA ALA A 109 -24.13 -31.22 -1.51
C ALA A 109 -24.46 -32.45 -2.37
N GLY A 110 -25.60 -33.11 -2.15
CA GLY A 110 -26.00 -34.35 -2.82
C GLY A 110 -25.19 -35.60 -2.43
N ARG A 111 -24.09 -35.41 -1.70
CA ARG A 111 -23.17 -36.41 -1.17
C ARG A 111 -22.50 -35.88 0.10
N SER A 112 -21.93 -36.75 0.92
CA SER A 112 -21.13 -36.32 2.07
C SER A 112 -19.83 -35.66 1.60
N VAL A 113 -19.59 -34.43 2.06
CA VAL A 113 -18.40 -33.62 1.76
C VAL A 113 -17.85 -33.04 3.05
N GLU A 114 -16.54 -33.13 3.25
CA GLU A 114 -15.85 -32.43 4.34
C GLU A 114 -15.56 -31.01 3.86
N ILE A 115 -16.25 -30.01 4.42
CA ILE A 115 -16.03 -28.60 4.09
C ILE A 115 -14.91 -28.06 4.97
N ALA A 116 -13.88 -27.51 4.34
CA ALA A 116 -12.79 -26.86 5.04
C ALA A 116 -12.94 -25.35 5.09
N ASN A 117 -13.53 -24.71 4.08
CA ASN A 117 -13.68 -23.26 4.07
C ASN A 117 -15.09 -22.81 3.63
N VAL A 118 -15.55 -21.69 4.16
CA VAL A 118 -16.77 -21.03 3.69
C VAL A 118 -16.47 -19.56 3.47
N LYS A 119 -16.68 -19.07 2.25
CA LYS A 119 -16.50 -17.66 1.87
C LYS A 119 -17.83 -16.95 1.67
N TRP A 120 -18.01 -15.71 2.12
CA TRP A 120 -19.25 -14.96 1.89
C TRP A 120 -19.06 -13.45 1.81
N THR A 121 -19.97 -12.76 1.11
CA THR A 121 -20.14 -11.29 1.16
C THR A 121 -21.54 -10.95 1.66
N GLN A 122 -21.65 -10.00 2.59
CA GLN A 122 -22.93 -9.54 3.14
C GLN A 122 -23.17 -8.04 2.90
N TRP A 123 -24.40 -7.59 3.13
CA TRP A 123 -24.72 -6.17 3.16
C TRP A 123 -24.37 -5.56 4.53
N GLY A 124 -23.41 -4.63 4.54
CA GLY A 124 -22.96 -3.92 5.74
C GLY A 124 -23.80 -2.71 6.17
N GLY A 125 -24.43 -2.01 5.22
CA GLY A 125 -25.22 -0.80 5.48
C GLY A 125 -26.52 -1.01 6.30
N ALA A 126 -27.02 0.07 6.91
CA ALA A 126 -28.31 0.14 7.61
C ALA A 126 -28.54 -0.85 8.78
N GLY A 127 -27.46 -1.34 9.43
CA GLY A 127 -27.59 -2.31 10.54
C GLY A 127 -28.01 -3.70 10.08
N ASN A 128 -28.00 -3.98 8.77
CA ASN A 128 -28.44 -5.25 8.21
C ASN A 128 -27.38 -6.36 8.25
N HIS A 129 -26.14 -6.06 8.67
CA HIS A 129 -25.12 -7.07 8.89
C HIS A 129 -25.50 -8.07 9.99
N MET A 130 -25.07 -9.31 9.82
CA MET A 130 -25.09 -10.33 10.88
C MET A 130 -23.85 -10.10 11.74
N LYS A 131 -23.98 -10.17 13.08
CA LYS A 131 -22.87 -9.97 14.03
C LYS A 131 -22.16 -11.28 14.32
N ARG A 132 -22.93 -12.36 14.50
CA ARG A 132 -22.42 -13.69 14.86
C ARG A 132 -23.07 -14.78 14.04
N LEU A 133 -22.26 -15.62 13.38
CA LEU A 133 -22.70 -16.74 12.56
C LEU A 133 -22.23 -18.07 13.15
N GLU A 134 -23.00 -19.14 12.92
CA GLU A 134 -22.57 -20.51 13.13
C GLU A 134 -22.56 -21.23 11.78
N ILE A 135 -21.43 -21.85 11.42
CA ILE A 135 -21.42 -22.81 10.34
C ILE A 135 -21.81 -24.16 10.91
N GLN A 136 -22.83 -24.77 10.32
CA GLN A 136 -23.44 -25.98 10.81
C GLN A 136 -23.48 -27.05 9.73
N PHE A 137 -23.48 -28.31 10.16
CA PHE A 137 -23.54 -29.49 9.30
C PHE A 137 -24.66 -30.43 9.74
N SER A 138 -25.14 -31.25 8.82
CA SER A 138 -26.15 -32.28 9.09
C SER A 138 -26.07 -33.39 8.03
N ASP A 139 -26.51 -34.60 8.40
CA ASP A 139 -26.68 -35.72 7.48
C ASP A 139 -28.15 -35.99 7.13
N ASP A 140 -29.10 -35.43 7.89
CA ASP A 140 -30.54 -35.68 7.78
C ASP A 140 -31.38 -34.42 7.55
N LYS A 141 -30.76 -33.23 7.55
CA LYS A 141 -31.40 -31.90 7.45
C LYS A 141 -32.25 -31.51 8.67
N GLU A 142 -32.35 -32.36 9.68
CA GLU A 142 -33.14 -32.15 10.89
C GLU A 142 -32.25 -31.86 12.10
N ASN A 143 -31.19 -32.66 12.27
CA ASN A 143 -30.23 -32.56 13.38
C ASN A 143 -28.97 -31.85 12.90
N TRP A 144 -28.72 -30.66 13.46
CA TRP A 144 -27.62 -29.79 13.05
C TRP A 144 -26.54 -29.73 14.13
N GLY A 145 -25.32 -30.08 13.76
CA GLY A 145 -24.11 -29.85 14.57
C GLY A 145 -23.47 -28.52 14.20
N VAL A 146 -22.79 -27.88 15.16
CA VAL A 146 -21.99 -26.67 14.91
C VAL A 146 -20.56 -27.08 14.55
N ALA A 147 -20.12 -26.67 13.36
CA ALA A 147 -18.75 -26.84 12.89
C ALA A 147 -17.84 -25.77 13.50
N TRP A 148 -18.20 -24.50 13.34
CA TRP A 148 -17.50 -23.36 13.93
C TRP A 148 -18.41 -22.13 14.12
N VAL A 149 -17.98 -21.24 15.01
CA VAL A 149 -18.64 -19.97 15.32
C VAL A 149 -17.77 -18.83 14.76
N VAL A 150 -18.42 -17.90 14.07
CA VAL A 150 -17.81 -16.67 13.57
C VAL A 150 -18.37 -15.49 14.37
N GLU A 151 -17.51 -14.81 15.12
CA GLU A 151 -17.84 -13.58 15.85
C GLU A 151 -17.42 -12.34 15.04
N ASP A 152 -17.96 -11.16 15.39
CA ASP A 152 -17.60 -9.85 14.82
C ASP A 152 -17.55 -9.80 13.28
N CYS A 153 -18.65 -10.25 12.66
CA CYS A 153 -18.82 -10.19 11.22
C CYS A 153 -18.87 -8.72 10.71
N PRO A 154 -18.32 -8.42 9.52
CA PRO A 154 -17.96 -7.07 9.11
C PRO A 154 -19.18 -6.21 8.75
N VAL A 155 -19.01 -4.90 8.88
CA VAL A 155 -20.06 -3.87 8.75
C VAL A 155 -20.04 -3.15 7.38
N SER A 156 -19.12 -3.48 6.48
CA SER A 156 -18.98 -2.82 5.18
C SER A 156 -19.75 -3.56 4.07
N GLU A 157 -20.24 -2.82 3.07
CA GLU A 157 -21.22 -3.30 2.08
C GLU A 157 -20.66 -4.24 0.99
N TYR A 158 -19.34 -4.47 1.00
CA TYR A 158 -18.62 -5.20 -0.05
C TYR A 158 -17.49 -6.11 0.46
N ASP A 159 -17.39 -6.36 1.77
CA ASP A 159 -16.34 -7.22 2.31
C ASP A 159 -16.68 -8.72 2.14
N SER A 160 -15.71 -9.50 1.64
CA SER A 160 -15.82 -10.96 1.50
C SER A 160 -14.99 -11.63 2.59
N ARG A 161 -15.54 -12.58 3.35
CA ARG A 161 -14.83 -13.31 4.41
C ARG A 161 -14.69 -14.78 4.10
N ILE A 162 -13.62 -15.42 4.57
CA ILE A 162 -13.42 -16.89 4.58
C ILE A 162 -13.39 -17.37 6.04
N ALA A 163 -14.10 -18.44 6.37
CA ALA A 163 -13.94 -19.16 7.64
C ALA A 163 -13.38 -20.57 7.38
N ARG A 164 -12.27 -20.93 8.04
CA ARG A 164 -11.54 -22.20 7.83
C ARG A 164 -11.66 -23.19 9.00
N LEU A 165 -11.65 -24.49 8.67
CA LEU A 165 -11.53 -25.62 9.58
C LEU A 165 -10.03 -25.96 9.74
N GLU A 166 -9.40 -25.46 10.80
CA GLU A 166 -8.07 -25.95 11.17
C GLU A 166 -8.21 -27.34 11.77
N ALA A 167 -7.71 -28.35 11.06
CA ALA A 167 -7.44 -29.65 11.65
C ALA A 167 -6.36 -29.46 12.73
N GLY A 168 -6.80 -29.24 13.98
CA GLY A 168 -5.96 -29.29 15.17
C GLY A 168 -5.04 -28.09 15.38
N VAL A 169 -5.60 -26.93 15.74
CA VAL A 169 -4.89 -26.00 16.62
C VAL A 169 -5.43 -26.19 18.03
N VAL A 170 -4.70 -27.02 18.78
CA VAL A 170 -4.74 -26.99 20.24
C VAL A 170 -4.42 -25.56 20.64
N ALA A 171 -5.31 -24.91 21.39
CA ALA A 171 -4.97 -23.71 22.12
C ALA A 171 -3.78 -24.01 23.03
N GLY A 172 -2.59 -23.62 22.56
CA GLY A 172 -1.31 -23.93 23.21
C GLY A 172 -0.33 -24.59 22.25
N THR A 173 0.20 -23.83 21.28
CA THR A 173 1.55 -24.08 20.78
C THR A 173 2.28 -22.76 20.64
N ASP A 174 3.35 -22.65 21.41
CA ASP A 174 4.39 -21.64 21.34
C ASP A 174 4.90 -21.46 19.90
N SER A 175 5.67 -20.40 19.67
CA SER A 175 6.40 -20.12 18.43
C SER A 175 7.28 -21.27 17.91
N GLU A 176 7.41 -22.37 18.66
CA GLU A 176 8.27 -23.53 18.39
C GLU A 176 7.84 -24.43 17.21
N ASN A 177 6.62 -24.28 16.66
CA ASN A 177 6.11 -25.18 15.60
C ASN A 177 5.87 -24.53 14.23
N PHE A 178 6.37 -23.31 13.96
CA PHE A 178 6.29 -22.76 12.61
C PHE A 178 7.32 -23.45 11.69
N ASN A 179 6.84 -24.21 10.71
CA ASN A 179 7.69 -24.77 9.66
C ASN A 179 7.50 -23.97 8.35
N PRO A 180 8.53 -23.22 7.87
CA PRO A 180 8.48 -22.52 6.59
C PRO A 180 8.06 -23.40 5.41
N GLU A 181 8.41 -24.69 5.45
CA GLU A 181 8.11 -25.64 4.38
C GLU A 181 6.61 -25.87 4.20
N ASP A 182 5.80 -25.70 5.26
CA ASP A 182 4.33 -25.81 5.18
C ASP A 182 3.73 -24.72 4.26
N PHE A 183 4.51 -23.66 3.97
CA PHE A 183 4.15 -22.57 3.08
C PHE A 183 4.93 -22.61 1.75
N GLY A 184 5.62 -23.72 1.47
CA GLY A 184 6.46 -23.87 0.27
C GLY A 184 7.73 -23.01 0.30
N LEU A 185 8.19 -22.59 1.50
CA LEU A 185 9.44 -21.87 1.64
C LEU A 185 10.56 -22.84 1.99
N VAL A 186 11.29 -23.28 0.98
CA VAL A 186 12.38 -24.24 1.13
C VAL A 186 13.71 -23.49 1.24
N ALA A 187 14.33 -23.51 2.42
CA ALA A 187 15.55 -22.72 2.68
C ALA A 187 16.72 -23.04 1.74
N SER A 188 16.81 -24.29 1.27
CA SER A 188 17.84 -24.70 0.31
C SER A 188 17.64 -24.12 -1.09
N GLU A 189 16.40 -23.87 -1.52
CA GLU A 189 16.11 -23.20 -2.80
C GLU A 189 16.51 -21.73 -2.75
N TYR A 190 16.22 -21.06 -1.64
CA TYR A 190 16.68 -19.69 -1.38
C TYR A 190 18.20 -19.58 -1.36
N ALA A 191 18.88 -20.53 -0.71
CA ALA A 191 20.33 -20.56 -0.67
C ALA A 191 20.97 -20.74 -2.06
N GLN A 192 20.33 -21.51 -2.96
CA GLN A 192 20.79 -21.65 -4.36
C GLN A 192 20.74 -20.34 -5.14
N GLU A 193 19.80 -19.47 -4.81
CA GLU A 193 19.64 -18.13 -5.40
C GLU A 193 20.44 -17.05 -4.63
N GLY A 194 21.29 -17.45 -3.68
CA GLY A 194 22.15 -16.54 -2.90
C GLY A 194 21.42 -15.79 -1.78
N LEU A 195 20.23 -16.24 -1.38
CA LEU A 195 19.45 -15.65 -0.31
C LEU A 195 19.51 -16.49 0.97
N LYS A 196 19.35 -15.84 2.13
CA LYS A 196 19.15 -16.53 3.42
C LYS A 196 17.70 -16.39 3.86
N LEU A 197 17.03 -17.52 4.05
CA LEU A 197 15.68 -17.60 4.60
C LEU A 197 15.74 -18.02 6.08
N SER A 198 15.03 -17.31 6.94
CA SER A 198 14.83 -17.70 8.34
C SER A 198 13.44 -17.29 8.85
N VAL A 199 12.99 -17.93 9.92
CA VAL A 199 11.80 -17.52 10.68
C VAL A 199 12.22 -16.46 11.68
N VAL A 200 11.37 -15.47 11.93
CA VAL A 200 11.57 -14.52 13.04
C VAL A 200 10.46 -14.73 14.06
N GLY A 201 10.85 -14.91 15.33
CA GLY A 201 9.91 -15.13 16.43
C GLY A 201 9.26 -13.84 16.93
N ASP A 202 8.53 -14.00 18.04
CA ASP A 202 7.77 -12.93 18.70
C ASP A 202 8.69 -11.82 19.26
N GLU A 203 9.99 -12.08 19.41
CA GLU A 203 11.00 -11.09 19.79
C GLU A 203 11.23 -10.00 18.73
N TYR A 204 10.71 -10.17 17.51
CA TYR A 204 10.79 -9.14 16.48
C TYR A 204 9.89 -7.95 16.80
N SER A 205 10.50 -6.85 17.22
CA SER A 205 9.84 -5.54 17.31
C SER A 205 9.70 -4.93 15.91
N PRO A 206 8.48 -4.62 15.44
CA PRO A 206 8.26 -3.83 14.24
C PRO A 206 9.07 -2.54 14.27
N ASN A 207 9.61 -2.16 13.12
CA ASN A 207 10.50 -1.01 13.00
C ASN A 207 9.75 0.31 12.89
N ILE A 208 8.52 0.28 12.36
CA ILE A 208 7.64 1.44 12.26
C ILE A 208 6.40 1.14 13.11
N GLY A 209 6.27 1.83 14.25
CA GLY A 209 5.39 1.51 15.40
C GLY A 209 3.86 1.59 15.15
N SER A 210 3.40 1.29 13.95
CA SER A 210 1.98 1.28 13.57
C SER A 210 1.55 0.00 12.84
N GLY A 211 2.47 -0.92 12.53
CA GLY A 211 2.13 -2.18 11.87
C GLY A 211 1.74 -3.25 12.88
N ASP A 212 0.54 -3.83 12.75
CA ASP A 212 0.16 -5.05 13.44
C ASP A 212 0.82 -6.22 12.70
N PHE A 213 1.90 -6.73 13.29
CA PHE A 213 2.55 -7.92 12.78
C PHE A 213 1.91 -9.15 13.41
N GLY A 214 1.46 -10.06 12.55
CA GLY A 214 1.08 -11.40 12.95
C GLY A 214 2.22 -12.17 13.64
N LYS A 215 1.83 -13.26 14.29
CA LYS A 215 2.72 -14.17 15.04
C LYS A 215 3.82 -14.81 14.17
N TYR A 216 3.63 -14.90 12.86
CA TYR A 216 4.53 -15.63 11.97
C TYR A 216 5.16 -14.69 10.96
N LYS A 217 6.49 -14.57 11.00
CA LYS A 217 7.26 -13.67 10.15
C LYS A 217 8.37 -14.47 9.49
N VAL A 218 8.58 -14.24 8.20
CA VAL A 218 9.75 -14.77 7.48
C VAL A 218 10.70 -13.64 7.17
N ARG A 219 11.98 -13.92 7.34
CA ARG A 219 13.10 -13.04 7.06
C ARG A 219 13.85 -13.59 5.86
N ILE A 220 13.98 -12.76 4.84
CA ILE A 220 14.71 -13.07 3.61
C ILE A 220 15.83 -12.05 3.51
N GLU A 221 17.08 -12.52 3.53
CA GLU A 221 18.25 -11.65 3.50
C GLU A 221 18.98 -11.78 2.16
N GLY A 222 19.20 -10.63 1.52
CA GLY A 222 20.16 -10.44 0.44
C GLY A 222 21.50 -9.95 0.96
N GLN A 223 22.27 -9.34 0.07
CA GLN A 223 23.59 -8.79 0.37
C GLN A 223 23.49 -7.52 1.22
N ARG A 224 22.61 -6.60 0.83
CA ARG A 224 22.41 -5.27 1.43
C ARG A 224 21.00 -5.08 2.01
N LEU A 225 20.11 -6.04 1.75
CA LEU A 225 18.69 -5.96 2.07
C LEU A 225 18.24 -7.09 3.00
N VAL A 226 17.30 -6.78 3.88
CA VAL A 226 16.47 -7.71 4.64
C VAL A 226 15.01 -7.40 4.33
N VAL A 227 14.26 -8.42 3.94
CA VAL A 227 12.81 -8.33 3.74
C VAL A 227 12.13 -9.15 4.83
N ILE A 228 11.27 -8.51 5.60
CA ILE A 228 10.45 -9.16 6.63
C ILE A 228 9.01 -9.20 6.11
N ILE A 229 8.43 -10.39 6.03
CA ILE A 229 7.08 -10.60 5.53
C ILE A 229 6.26 -11.28 6.62
N ASP A 230 5.12 -10.70 6.97
CA ASP A 230 4.12 -11.37 7.81
C ASP A 230 3.39 -12.42 6.96
N VAL A 231 3.49 -13.70 7.34
CA VAL A 231 2.92 -14.81 6.57
C VAL A 231 1.51 -15.19 6.99
N LYS A 232 0.97 -14.62 8.09
CA LYS A 232 -0.37 -14.98 8.60
C LYS A 232 -1.47 -14.03 8.13
N THR A 233 -1.15 -12.76 7.84
CA THR A 233 -2.14 -11.76 7.44
C THR A 233 -2.34 -11.76 5.92
N SER A 234 -3.30 -12.52 5.39
CA SER A 234 -3.71 -12.55 3.95
C SER A 234 -2.62 -12.85 2.90
N LEU A 235 -1.34 -12.91 3.29
CA LEU A 235 -0.17 -13.22 2.46
C LEU A 235 0.17 -14.71 2.45
N ALA A 236 -0.56 -15.56 3.18
CA ALA A 236 -0.38 -17.01 3.12
C ALA A 236 -0.62 -17.59 1.71
N GLU A 237 -1.46 -16.93 0.89
CA GLU A 237 -1.63 -17.26 -0.54
C GLU A 237 -0.51 -16.70 -1.42
N PHE A 238 0.22 -15.70 -0.91
CA PHE A 238 1.29 -14.97 -1.61
C PHE A 238 2.65 -15.25 -0.99
N CYS A 239 2.78 -16.36 -0.27
CA CYS A 239 4.07 -16.78 0.27
C CYS A 239 5.08 -16.78 -0.88
N PRO A 240 6.28 -16.18 -0.73
CA PRO A 240 7.27 -16.11 -1.79
C PRO A 240 7.87 -17.51 -2.07
N SER A 241 7.04 -18.45 -2.46
CA SER A 241 7.38 -19.86 -2.69
C SER A 241 8.33 -20.04 -3.88
N ASN A 242 8.46 -19.03 -4.75
CA ASN A 242 9.46 -19.02 -5.80
C ASN A 242 10.71 -18.22 -5.36
N ALA A 243 11.75 -18.94 -4.95
CA ALA A 243 13.04 -18.39 -4.55
C ALA A 243 13.68 -17.50 -5.64
N LYS A 244 13.55 -17.88 -6.92
CA LYS A 244 14.12 -17.12 -8.04
C LYS A 244 13.42 -15.79 -8.27
N THR A 245 12.09 -15.76 -8.17
CA THR A 245 11.32 -14.50 -8.21
C THR A 245 11.75 -13.60 -7.05
N MET A 246 11.92 -14.17 -5.85
CA MET A 246 12.34 -13.41 -4.68
C MET A 246 13.77 -12.86 -4.82
N ALA A 247 14.69 -13.65 -5.38
CA ALA A 247 16.05 -13.19 -5.67
C ALA A 247 16.05 -12.04 -6.69
N GLN A 248 15.22 -12.11 -7.72
CA GLN A 248 15.06 -11.00 -8.67
C GLN A 248 14.49 -9.75 -7.99
N PHE A 249 13.50 -9.89 -7.11
CA PHE A 249 12.98 -8.78 -6.31
C PHE A 249 14.07 -8.14 -5.45
N VAL A 250 14.81 -8.94 -4.67
CA VAL A 250 15.91 -8.46 -3.82
C VAL A 250 16.95 -7.74 -4.66
N GLN A 251 17.37 -8.31 -5.79
CA GLN A 251 18.33 -7.70 -6.70
C GLN A 251 17.83 -6.36 -7.25
N ASN A 252 16.54 -6.24 -7.60
CA ASN A 252 15.99 -4.99 -8.10
C ASN A 252 16.00 -3.90 -7.03
N ILE A 253 15.62 -4.24 -5.79
CA ILE A 253 15.69 -3.30 -4.67
C ILE A 253 17.13 -2.88 -4.39
N GLU A 254 18.09 -3.81 -4.40
CA GLU A 254 19.50 -3.49 -4.18
C GLU A 254 20.06 -2.59 -5.28
N LYS A 255 19.69 -2.80 -6.56
CA LYS A 255 20.03 -1.88 -7.66
C LYS A 255 19.45 -0.49 -7.48
N LEU A 256 18.19 -0.40 -7.03
CA LEU A 256 17.56 0.88 -6.70
C LEU A 256 18.34 1.59 -5.59
N MET A 257 18.75 0.87 -4.55
CA MET A 257 19.55 1.44 -3.45
C MET A 257 20.95 1.89 -3.92
N GLU A 258 21.61 1.09 -4.77
CA GLU A 258 22.88 1.47 -5.40
C GLU A 258 22.74 2.74 -6.23
N GLU A 259 21.62 2.90 -6.93
CA GLU A 259 21.35 4.11 -7.70
C GLU A 259 21.17 5.32 -6.79
N TYR A 260 20.49 5.16 -5.67
CA TYR A 260 20.40 6.21 -4.66
C TYR A 260 21.76 6.56 -4.03
N ASP A 261 22.59 5.57 -3.71
CA ASP A 261 23.94 5.83 -3.17
C ASP A 261 24.77 6.68 -4.14
N LYS A 262 24.71 6.35 -5.44
CA LYS A 262 25.45 7.05 -6.50
C LYS A 262 24.98 8.49 -6.66
N VAL A 263 23.68 8.69 -6.85
CA VAL A 263 23.13 10.01 -7.19
C VAL A 263 23.11 10.96 -5.98
N CYS A 264 22.96 10.44 -4.76
CA CYS A 264 22.96 11.26 -3.55
C CYS A 264 24.36 11.46 -2.96
N GLY A 265 25.31 10.55 -3.22
CA GLY A 265 26.66 10.61 -2.66
C GLY A 265 26.78 10.22 -1.19
N TRP A 266 25.73 9.62 -0.59
CA TRP A 266 25.73 9.15 0.79
C TRP A 266 24.77 7.97 1.00
N THR A 267 24.90 7.30 2.15
CA THR A 267 24.06 6.16 2.52
C THR A 267 23.31 6.41 3.84
N PRO A 268 22.05 5.98 3.99
CA PRO A 268 21.27 6.18 5.21
C PRO A 268 21.89 5.53 6.44
N LYS A 269 21.55 6.07 7.63
CA LYS A 269 22.07 5.59 8.91
C LYS A 269 21.58 4.18 9.19
N GLU A 270 22.52 3.35 9.61
CA GLU A 270 22.24 1.97 9.98
C GLU A 270 21.14 1.86 11.02
N SER A 271 20.36 0.83 10.78
CA SER A 271 19.14 0.54 11.48
C SER A 271 19.42 -0.57 12.50
N PRO A 272 19.16 -0.35 13.81
CA PRO A 272 19.46 -1.37 14.81
C PRO A 272 18.74 -2.69 14.48
N GLY A 273 19.44 -3.82 14.63
CA GLY A 273 18.87 -5.18 14.57
C GLY A 273 19.18 -6.00 13.32
N HIS A 274 19.78 -5.42 12.26
CA HIS A 274 19.93 -6.10 10.96
C HIS A 274 21.33 -6.01 10.33
N GLU A 275 22.39 -5.97 11.15
CA GLU A 275 23.78 -6.08 10.67
C GLU A 275 24.15 -5.07 9.56
N GLY A 276 23.63 -3.83 9.65
CA GLY A 276 23.90 -2.77 8.66
C GLY A 276 23.17 -2.93 7.32
N LYS A 277 22.19 -3.85 7.23
CA LYS A 277 21.34 -4.02 6.05
C LYS A 277 20.10 -3.13 6.12
N HIS A 278 19.65 -2.67 4.95
CA HIS A 278 18.34 -2.06 4.81
C HIS A 278 17.24 -3.04 5.11
N THR A 279 16.21 -2.59 5.82
CA THR A 279 15.06 -3.43 6.17
C THR A 279 13.81 -2.93 5.49
N ILE A 280 13.14 -3.82 4.75
CA ILE A 280 11.80 -3.63 4.22
C ILE A 280 10.85 -4.54 4.98
N GLU A 281 9.87 -3.94 5.64
CA GLU A 281 8.77 -4.63 6.29
C GLU A 281 7.55 -4.67 5.38
N CYS A 282 7.09 -5.85 5.00
CA CYS A 282 5.85 -6.04 4.26
C CYS A 282 4.75 -6.41 5.26
N VAL A 283 3.98 -5.41 5.68
CA VAL A 283 3.07 -5.47 6.84
C VAL A 283 1.88 -4.55 6.62
N ILE A 284 0.74 -4.90 7.22
CA ILE A 284 -0.44 -4.04 7.25
C ILE A 284 -0.11 -2.75 8.04
N ILE A 285 -0.22 -1.62 7.36
CA ILE A 285 0.01 -0.28 7.91
C ILE A 285 -1.14 0.64 7.50
N PRO A 286 -1.38 1.74 8.24
CA PRO A 286 -2.48 2.69 7.94
C PRO A 286 -2.21 3.57 6.70
N ALA A 287 -1.20 3.24 5.88
CA ALA A 287 -0.75 3.99 4.72
C ALA A 287 -0.26 3.02 3.63
N ALA A 288 0.03 3.55 2.43
CA ALA A 288 0.62 2.74 1.36
C ALA A 288 2.05 2.27 1.69
N GLY A 289 2.78 3.14 2.36
CA GLY A 289 4.15 2.95 2.80
C GLY A 289 4.47 3.91 3.94
N LEU A 290 5.51 3.59 4.70
CA LEU A 290 6.07 4.44 5.75
C LEU A 290 7.59 4.30 5.75
N ALA A 291 8.30 5.38 6.05
CA ALA A 291 9.75 5.40 6.19
C ALA A 291 10.17 6.32 7.34
N VAL A 292 11.26 5.96 8.01
CA VAL A 292 11.92 6.83 8.98
C VAL A 292 13.05 7.56 8.26
N HIS A 293 12.85 8.85 7.95
CA HIS A 293 13.78 9.65 7.14
C HIS A 293 15.23 9.53 7.62
N GLY A 294 16.14 9.22 6.70
CA GLY A 294 17.57 9.08 6.98
C GLY A 294 18.00 7.76 7.62
N TRP A 295 17.11 6.79 7.81
CA TRP A 295 17.41 5.48 8.41
C TRP A 295 17.15 4.35 7.44
N GLN A 296 17.92 3.27 7.55
CA GLN A 296 17.80 2.11 6.66
C GLN A 296 16.56 1.21 6.91
N LYS A 297 15.36 1.79 7.03
CA LYS A 297 14.11 1.07 7.39
C LYS A 297 12.89 1.67 6.67
N VAL A 298 12.06 0.80 6.07
CA VAL A 298 10.75 1.17 5.52
C VAL A 298 9.72 0.06 5.81
N ALA A 299 8.44 0.43 5.83
CA ALA A 299 7.31 -0.48 5.82
C ALA A 299 6.46 -0.23 4.57
N ILE A 300 6.03 -1.30 3.91
CA ILE A 300 5.29 -1.28 2.65
C ILE A 300 4.03 -2.11 2.82
N GLY A 301 2.90 -1.58 2.35
CA GLY A 301 1.63 -2.28 2.38
C GLY A 301 1.66 -3.57 1.55
N PRO A 302 0.99 -4.66 1.98
CA PRO A 302 1.06 -5.97 1.33
C PRO A 302 0.69 -5.96 -0.16
N ALA A 303 -0.28 -5.12 -0.56
CA ALA A 303 -0.75 -5.03 -1.94
C ALA A 303 0.35 -4.63 -2.93
N PHE A 304 1.24 -3.70 -2.55
CA PHE A 304 2.29 -3.20 -3.43
C PHE A 304 3.47 -4.17 -3.55
N TRP A 305 3.80 -4.84 -2.44
CA TRP A 305 4.75 -5.94 -2.47
C TRP A 305 4.27 -7.07 -3.36
N LYS A 306 3.00 -7.48 -3.17
CA LYS A 306 2.37 -8.55 -3.95
C LYS A 306 2.40 -8.26 -5.44
N GLU A 307 1.94 -7.08 -5.85
CA GLU A 307 1.96 -6.68 -7.26
C GLU A 307 3.38 -6.75 -7.83
N THR A 308 4.37 -6.23 -7.09
CA THR A 308 5.76 -6.26 -7.54
C THR A 308 6.26 -7.68 -7.74
N TYR A 309 5.98 -8.56 -6.78
CA TYR A 309 6.35 -9.97 -6.87
C TYR A 309 5.65 -10.69 -8.04
N GLU A 310 4.35 -10.47 -8.22
CA GLU A 310 3.56 -11.11 -9.28
C GLU A 310 4.00 -10.70 -10.68
N GLU A 311 4.34 -9.44 -10.91
CA GLU A 311 4.80 -8.98 -12.22
C GLU A 311 6.18 -9.55 -12.57
N ILE A 312 7.09 -9.62 -11.58
CA ILE A 312 8.36 -10.32 -11.73
C ILE A 312 8.13 -11.80 -12.04
N ALA A 313 7.21 -12.46 -11.34
CA ALA A 313 6.85 -13.85 -11.59
C ALA A 313 6.25 -14.08 -12.99
N LYS A 314 5.50 -13.12 -13.52
CA LYS A 314 4.97 -13.14 -14.90
C LYS A 314 6.04 -12.85 -15.97
N GLY A 315 7.24 -12.44 -15.57
CA GLY A 315 8.40 -12.28 -16.44
C GLY A 315 8.88 -10.83 -16.62
N ASP A 316 8.21 -9.83 -16.04
CA ASP A 316 8.74 -8.46 -15.99
C ASP A 316 9.79 -8.35 -14.89
N LYS A 317 10.99 -8.82 -15.20
CA LYS A 317 12.12 -8.89 -14.27
C LYS A 317 12.59 -7.54 -13.76
N THR A 318 12.16 -6.43 -14.36
CA THR A 318 12.57 -5.08 -13.98
C THR A 318 11.53 -4.34 -13.16
N PHE A 319 10.32 -4.90 -13.03
CA PHE A 319 9.21 -4.23 -12.40
C PHE A 319 9.47 -3.87 -10.93
N ILE A 320 9.24 -2.61 -10.57
CA ILE A 320 9.22 -2.10 -9.20
C ILE A 320 8.07 -1.09 -9.07
N HIS A 321 7.17 -1.30 -8.10
CA HIS A 321 6.10 -0.34 -7.82
C HIS A 321 6.67 0.97 -7.26
N GLN A 322 6.07 2.12 -7.62
CA GLN A 322 6.49 3.46 -7.24
C GLN A 322 6.66 3.63 -5.72
N ILE A 323 5.89 2.90 -4.91
CA ILE A 323 5.99 3.00 -3.45
C ILE A 323 7.37 2.60 -2.91
N PHE A 324 8.07 1.66 -3.56
CA PHE A 324 9.42 1.26 -3.18
C PHE A 324 10.41 2.39 -3.46
N TRP A 325 10.32 2.98 -4.65
CA TRP A 325 11.07 4.19 -4.99
C TRP A 325 10.83 5.30 -3.97
N TYR A 326 9.57 5.56 -3.68
CA TYR A 326 9.13 6.63 -2.80
C TYR A 326 9.62 6.43 -1.36
N GLU A 327 9.29 5.31 -0.71
CA GLU A 327 9.63 5.13 0.71
C GLU A 327 11.12 4.91 0.92
N LEU A 328 11.80 4.16 0.04
CA LEU A 328 13.25 4.05 0.13
C LEU A 328 13.91 5.40 -0.13
N GLY A 329 13.45 6.17 -1.13
CA GLY A 329 14.00 7.48 -1.46
C GLY A 329 14.01 8.43 -0.27
N ARG A 330 13.01 8.36 0.62
CA ARG A 330 12.98 9.15 1.88
C ARG A 330 14.16 8.89 2.83
N ASN A 331 14.86 7.77 2.66
CA ASN A 331 16.02 7.44 3.48
C ASN A 331 17.30 8.12 2.95
N TRP A 332 17.39 8.37 1.63
CA TRP A 332 18.54 9.01 0.95
C TRP A 332 18.32 10.47 0.57
N LEU A 333 17.07 10.92 0.54
CA LEU A 333 16.80 12.32 0.31
C LEU A 333 17.16 13.09 1.58
N PRO A 334 17.70 14.31 1.43
CA PRO A 334 18.21 15.06 2.55
C PRO A 334 17.18 15.17 3.68
N SER A 335 17.60 14.78 4.88
CA SER A 335 16.88 14.98 6.14
C SER A 335 16.34 16.43 6.25
N PRO A 336 15.33 16.70 7.12
CA PRO A 336 14.90 18.06 7.46
C PRO A 336 16.03 19.09 7.55
N LEU A 337 17.23 18.72 8.04
CA LEU A 337 18.42 19.58 8.12
C LEU A 337 18.86 20.29 6.83
N VAL A 338 18.60 19.71 5.65
CA VAL A 338 18.86 20.39 4.37
C VAL A 338 17.58 21.03 3.87
N SER A 339 16.45 20.31 3.97
CA SER A 339 15.18 20.77 3.41
C SER A 339 14.57 21.96 4.17
N ASP A 340 14.86 22.15 5.46
CA ASP A 340 14.27 23.20 6.31
C ASP A 340 14.63 24.60 5.81
N ASN A 341 15.77 24.76 5.16
CA ASN A 341 16.18 26.05 4.58
C ASN A 341 15.51 26.32 3.23
N PHE A 342 15.16 25.29 2.47
CA PHE A 342 14.43 25.42 1.18
C PHE A 342 12.91 25.35 1.33
N ASN A 343 12.41 24.84 2.46
CA ASN A 343 10.98 24.74 2.74
C ASN A 343 10.49 25.98 3.47
N TYR A 344 9.29 26.44 3.16
CA TYR A 344 8.62 27.50 3.90
C TYR A 344 7.24 27.04 4.35
N ALA A 345 6.73 27.65 5.42
CA ALA A 345 5.36 27.42 5.83
C ALA A 345 4.39 28.22 4.96
N THR A 346 3.26 27.62 4.59
CA THR A 346 2.20 28.33 3.86
C THR A 346 1.10 28.83 4.78
N THR A 347 1.07 28.34 6.02
CA THR A 347 0.21 28.78 7.12
C THR A 347 0.96 28.63 8.43
N ASP A 348 0.39 29.15 9.52
CA ASP A 348 0.90 28.91 10.87
C ASP A 348 0.71 27.46 11.37
N ASP A 349 0.03 26.59 10.61
CA ASP A 349 -0.07 25.15 10.95
C ASP A 349 1.32 24.52 10.86
N ASN A 350 1.72 23.84 11.93
CA ASN A 350 3.01 23.19 12.02
C ASN A 350 3.23 22.09 10.97
N ARG A 351 2.17 21.63 10.29
CA ARG A 351 2.18 20.68 9.16
C ARG A 351 2.29 21.34 7.78
N SER A 352 2.24 22.67 7.71
CA SER A 352 2.20 23.44 6.47
C SER A 352 3.59 23.66 5.83
N ASN A 353 4.52 22.72 6.01
CA ASN A 353 5.91 22.79 5.56
C ASN A 353 6.31 21.50 4.82
N HIS A 354 7.55 21.44 4.32
CA HIS A 354 8.13 20.28 3.62
C HIS A 354 7.66 20.02 2.18
N TRP A 355 7.05 21.00 1.52
CA TRP A 355 6.56 20.86 0.14
C TRP A 355 7.64 20.43 -0.84
N LEU A 356 8.85 20.98 -0.72
CA LEU A 356 9.94 20.63 -1.61
C LEU A 356 10.45 19.21 -1.34
N ASN A 357 10.66 18.87 -0.07
CA ASN A 357 11.12 17.52 0.29
C ASN A 357 10.12 16.48 -0.23
N GLN A 358 8.83 16.75 -0.02
CA GLN A 358 7.76 15.90 -0.52
C GLN A 358 7.76 15.82 -2.06
N ALA A 359 8.01 16.92 -2.77
CA ALA A 359 8.12 16.93 -4.22
C ALA A 359 9.29 16.09 -4.74
N LEU A 360 10.47 16.22 -4.12
CA LEU A 360 11.63 15.39 -4.42
C LEU A 360 11.26 13.92 -4.24
N VAL A 361 10.71 13.54 -3.07
CA VAL A 361 10.29 12.16 -2.80
C VAL A 361 9.28 11.64 -3.83
N ASN A 362 8.33 12.47 -4.26
CA ASN A 362 7.31 12.09 -5.25
C ASN A 362 7.91 11.70 -6.60
N ILE A 363 8.83 12.51 -7.13
CA ILE A 363 9.29 12.41 -8.53
C ILE A 363 10.68 11.78 -8.70
N PHE A 364 11.49 11.77 -7.66
CA PHE A 364 12.91 11.42 -7.77
C PHE A 364 13.15 10.02 -8.33
N GLY A 365 12.47 9.00 -7.78
CA GLY A 365 12.55 7.64 -8.30
C GLY A 365 12.07 7.49 -9.75
N CYS A 366 11.07 8.30 -10.16
CA CYS A 366 10.64 8.35 -11.55
C CYS A 366 11.79 8.83 -12.45
N LEU A 367 12.48 9.91 -12.07
CA LEU A 367 13.54 10.51 -12.87
C LEU A 367 14.75 9.58 -13.05
N ILE A 368 15.16 8.88 -11.98
CA ILE A 368 16.38 8.06 -11.99
C ILE A 368 16.15 6.57 -12.33
N SER A 369 14.91 6.09 -12.39
CA SER A 369 14.62 4.65 -12.60
C SER A 369 15.24 4.04 -13.87
N ASP A 370 15.31 4.80 -14.97
CA ASP A 370 15.99 4.36 -16.20
C ASP A 370 17.49 4.10 -15.99
N HIS A 371 18.16 4.89 -15.15
CA HIS A 371 19.60 4.73 -14.85
C HIS A 371 19.87 3.48 -14.02
N ALA A 372 18.93 3.12 -13.14
CA ALA A 372 18.96 1.84 -12.45
C ALA A 372 18.63 0.64 -13.37
N GLY A 373 18.11 0.89 -14.58
CA GLY A 373 17.61 -0.15 -15.48
C GLY A 373 16.38 -0.87 -14.91
N LEU A 374 15.53 -0.14 -14.18
CA LEU A 374 14.37 -0.68 -13.46
C LEU A 374 13.08 0.01 -13.92
N GLY A 375 11.98 -0.73 -13.84
CA GLY A 375 10.65 -0.23 -14.13
C GLY A 375 10.12 0.70 -13.03
N PHE A 376 9.13 1.50 -13.41
CA PHE A 376 8.40 2.39 -12.51
C PHE A 376 6.91 2.36 -12.88
N ARG A 377 6.05 2.06 -11.90
CA ARG A 377 4.59 2.11 -12.05
C ARG A 377 3.93 2.71 -10.82
N TYR A 378 3.09 3.72 -11.04
CA TYR A 378 2.31 4.41 -10.03
C TYR A 378 0.84 4.00 -10.12
N ASN A 379 0.24 3.66 -8.97
CA ASN A 379 -1.19 3.37 -8.80
C ASN A 379 -1.73 2.37 -9.85
N TRP A 380 -1.00 1.25 -10.04
CA TRP A 380 -1.28 0.15 -10.96
C TRP A 380 -1.36 0.48 -12.46
N THR A 381 -1.40 1.75 -12.86
CA THR A 381 -1.88 2.15 -14.19
C THR A 381 -0.99 3.17 -14.90
N MET A 382 -0.21 3.96 -14.16
CA MET A 382 0.63 5.01 -14.74
C MET A 382 2.08 4.53 -14.77
N TYR A 383 2.66 4.37 -15.96
CA TYR A 383 4.09 4.15 -16.09
C TYR A 383 4.84 5.47 -15.92
N ARG A 384 6.17 5.36 -15.96
CA ARG A 384 7.10 6.48 -15.76
C ARG A 384 6.75 7.73 -16.56
N ALA A 385 6.51 7.60 -17.87
CA ALA A 385 6.26 8.73 -18.75
C ALA A 385 4.92 9.42 -18.43
N GLU A 386 3.88 8.64 -18.16
CA GLU A 386 2.55 9.15 -17.78
C GLU A 386 2.59 9.84 -16.42
N PHE A 387 3.31 9.27 -15.44
CA PHE A 387 3.48 9.90 -14.13
C PHE A 387 4.26 11.20 -14.21
N ARG A 388 5.36 11.22 -14.98
CA ARG A 388 6.14 12.43 -15.25
C ARG A 388 5.28 13.53 -15.89
N LYS A 389 4.56 13.17 -16.95
CA LYS A 389 3.61 14.06 -17.62
C LYS A 389 2.51 14.56 -16.68
N PHE A 390 1.97 13.70 -15.83
CA PHE A 390 0.93 14.08 -14.87
C PHE A 390 1.40 15.20 -13.94
N MET A 391 2.66 15.16 -13.49
CA MET A 391 3.26 16.22 -12.66
C MET A 391 3.51 17.50 -13.48
N GLU A 392 4.03 17.37 -14.70
CA GLU A 392 4.27 18.51 -15.60
C GLU A 392 2.98 19.21 -16.03
N ASP A 393 1.88 18.48 -16.23
CA ASP A 393 0.57 19.05 -16.56
C ASP A 393 0.06 19.98 -15.44
N LYS A 394 0.39 19.71 -14.17
CA LYS A 394 0.08 20.63 -13.06
C LYS A 394 0.89 21.91 -13.15
N LEU A 395 2.16 21.78 -13.52
CA LEU A 395 3.02 22.92 -13.75
C LEU A 395 2.56 23.75 -14.97
N ASP A 396 2.13 23.11 -16.05
CA ASP A 396 1.57 23.81 -17.23
C ASP A 396 0.34 24.63 -16.90
N VAL A 397 -0.58 24.07 -16.10
CA VAL A 397 -1.76 24.81 -15.62
C VAL A 397 -1.35 26.06 -14.83
N TYR A 398 -0.30 25.96 -14.01
CA TYR A 398 0.24 27.10 -13.26
C TYR A 398 0.81 28.19 -14.19
N MET A 399 1.70 27.82 -15.11
CA MET A 399 2.38 28.80 -15.97
C MET A 399 1.41 29.45 -16.96
N GLY A 400 0.45 28.68 -17.49
CA GLY A 400 -0.49 29.13 -18.52
C GLY A 400 -1.61 30.05 -18.05
N ASP A 401 -1.83 30.18 -16.73
CA ASP A 401 -2.94 30.97 -16.19
C ASP A 401 -2.43 32.25 -15.49
N GLU A 402 -2.80 33.40 -16.06
CA GLU A 402 -2.34 34.73 -15.64
C GLU A 402 -2.75 35.11 -14.22
N LYS A 403 -3.77 34.45 -13.66
CA LYS A 403 -4.19 34.73 -12.28
C LYS A 403 -3.19 34.21 -11.23
N TRP A 404 -2.26 33.35 -11.62
CA TRP A 404 -1.22 32.84 -10.74
C TRP A 404 -0.01 33.75 -10.73
N THR A 405 0.36 34.16 -9.53
CA THR A 405 1.54 34.96 -9.22
C THR A 405 2.29 34.31 -8.08
N TRP A 406 3.53 34.71 -7.83
CA TRP A 406 4.29 34.23 -6.69
C TRP A 406 3.51 34.31 -5.36
N GLU A 407 2.79 35.41 -5.13
CA GLU A 407 2.06 35.69 -3.88
C GLU A 407 0.97 34.65 -3.59
N ASN A 408 0.38 34.02 -4.61
CA ASN A 408 -0.63 32.98 -4.44
C ASN A 408 -0.14 31.55 -4.77
N THR A 409 1.05 31.42 -5.37
CA THR A 409 1.70 30.11 -5.59
C THR A 409 2.08 29.45 -4.27
N CYS A 410 2.37 30.26 -3.26
CA CYS A 410 2.78 29.80 -1.93
C CYS A 410 1.60 29.48 -1.01
N ALA A 411 0.35 29.48 -1.49
CA ALA A 411 -0.83 29.19 -0.68
C ALA A 411 -1.53 27.94 -1.21
N LYS A 412 -1.39 26.80 -0.50
CA LYS A 412 -1.98 25.52 -0.94
C LYS A 412 -3.48 25.63 -1.28
N TRP A 413 -4.25 26.38 -0.47
CA TRP A 413 -5.70 26.54 -0.67
C TRP A 413 -6.07 27.43 -1.86
N LEU A 414 -5.09 28.08 -2.48
CA LEU A 414 -5.30 28.82 -3.71
C LEU A 414 -4.98 27.98 -4.94
N LEU A 415 -4.41 26.77 -4.88
CA LEU A 415 -4.00 26.05 -6.10
C LEU A 415 -5.16 25.74 -7.08
N PRO A 416 -4.98 25.92 -8.41
CA PRO A 416 -6.06 25.82 -9.41
C PRO A 416 -6.60 24.41 -9.66
N TRP A 417 -5.89 23.36 -9.24
CA TRP A 417 -6.18 21.96 -9.57
C TRP A 417 -6.73 21.13 -8.39
N GLU A 418 -7.53 21.78 -7.53
CA GLU A 418 -8.38 21.23 -6.44
C GLU A 418 -7.78 20.91 -5.05
N GLU A 419 -8.69 20.84 -4.06
CA GLU A 419 -8.51 20.55 -2.61
C GLU A 419 -7.65 19.31 -2.29
N ARG A 420 -7.56 18.34 -3.20
CA ARG A 420 -6.85 17.06 -2.96
C ARG A 420 -5.40 17.04 -3.43
N SER A 421 -4.94 18.10 -4.08
CA SER A 421 -3.54 18.23 -4.49
C SER A 421 -2.76 19.09 -3.51
N SER A 422 -1.43 19.00 -3.59
CA SER A 422 -0.54 19.83 -2.78
C SER A 422 0.53 20.49 -3.65
N LEU A 423 1.26 21.43 -3.03
CA LEU A 423 2.34 22.19 -3.67
C LEU A 423 3.48 21.29 -4.15
N ASP A 424 3.66 20.14 -3.52
CA ASP A 424 4.61 19.12 -3.93
C ASP A 424 4.41 18.65 -5.38
N ASN A 425 3.17 18.58 -5.90
CA ASN A 425 2.93 18.24 -7.30
C ASN A 425 3.48 19.31 -8.26
N LEU A 426 3.34 20.58 -7.90
CA LEU A 426 3.90 21.69 -8.69
C LEU A 426 5.43 21.62 -8.72
N TYR A 427 6.05 21.48 -7.54
CA TYR A 427 7.50 21.33 -7.42
C TYR A 427 8.01 20.04 -8.09
N SER A 428 7.21 18.97 -8.11
CA SER A 428 7.53 17.73 -8.83
C SER A 428 7.61 17.97 -10.33
N GLY A 429 6.66 18.73 -10.89
CA GLY A 429 6.68 19.17 -12.28
C GLY A 429 7.89 20.07 -12.60
N MET A 430 8.25 20.98 -11.69
CA MET A 430 9.45 21.83 -11.83
C MET A 430 10.72 21.00 -11.87
N LEU A 431 10.91 20.09 -10.91
CA LEU A 431 12.04 19.17 -10.85
C LEU A 431 12.16 18.33 -12.11
N SER A 432 11.04 17.87 -12.64
CA SER A 432 10.98 17.12 -13.89
C SER A 432 11.51 17.91 -15.09
N ARG A 433 11.11 19.18 -15.24
CA ARG A 433 11.62 20.05 -16.31
C ARG A 433 13.07 20.44 -16.12
N LEU A 434 13.46 20.78 -14.90
CA LEU A 434 14.85 21.10 -14.59
C LEU A 434 15.78 19.93 -14.94
N TYR A 435 15.34 18.70 -14.60
CA TYR A 435 16.02 17.48 -15.01
C TYR A 435 16.15 17.41 -16.53
N GLU A 436 15.06 17.51 -17.30
CA GLU A 436 15.13 17.37 -18.76
C GLU A 436 15.90 18.48 -19.47
N GLU A 437 15.68 19.73 -19.08
CA GLU A 437 16.20 20.92 -19.78
C GLU A 437 17.65 21.25 -19.42
N HIS A 438 18.15 20.80 -18.26
CA HIS A 438 19.45 21.26 -17.71
C HIS A 438 20.47 20.16 -17.42
N GLY A 439 20.31 18.96 -17.99
CA GLY A 439 21.38 17.95 -18.03
C GLY A 439 21.02 16.57 -17.49
N GLY A 440 19.75 16.31 -17.22
CA GLY A 440 19.24 15.00 -16.81
C GLY A 440 19.85 14.52 -15.50
N TYR A 441 20.40 13.32 -15.53
CA TYR A 441 21.04 12.68 -14.39
C TYR A 441 22.12 13.54 -13.75
N GLU A 442 22.98 14.13 -14.58
CA GLU A 442 24.09 14.98 -14.15
C GLU A 442 23.60 16.23 -13.43
N TRP A 443 22.46 16.78 -13.85
CA TRP A 443 21.81 17.88 -13.14
C TRP A 443 21.32 17.43 -11.76
N MET A 444 20.63 16.30 -11.68
CA MET A 444 20.11 15.76 -10.40
C MET A 444 21.24 15.46 -9.40
N TYR A 445 22.32 14.83 -9.87
CA TYR A 445 23.52 14.56 -9.09
C TYR A 445 24.09 15.85 -8.48
N ARG A 446 24.40 16.86 -9.32
CA ARG A 446 24.92 18.16 -8.84
C ARG A 446 23.93 18.90 -7.96
N PHE A 447 22.62 18.80 -8.27
CA PHE A 447 21.57 19.38 -7.47
C PHE A 447 21.65 18.86 -6.03
N LEU A 448 21.62 17.54 -5.83
CA LEU A 448 21.69 16.94 -4.49
C LEU A 448 23.01 17.25 -3.78
N HIS A 449 24.13 17.24 -4.51
CA HIS A 449 25.46 17.51 -3.95
C HIS A 449 25.69 18.98 -3.56
N CYS A 450 24.99 19.94 -4.20
CA CYS A 450 25.11 21.35 -3.82
C CYS A 450 24.29 21.74 -2.59
N LEU A 451 23.25 20.96 -2.24
CA LEU A 451 22.29 21.35 -1.20
C LEU A 451 22.93 21.60 0.18
N PRO A 452 23.93 20.83 0.66
CA PRO A 452 24.57 21.12 1.94
C PRO A 452 25.24 22.50 1.98
N GLU A 453 25.92 22.91 0.91
CA GLU A 453 26.59 24.22 0.85
C GLU A 453 25.59 25.36 0.69
N VAL A 454 24.55 25.17 -0.13
CA VAL A 454 23.48 26.15 -0.26
C VAL A 454 22.69 26.29 1.05
N SER A 455 22.46 25.19 1.77
CA SER A 455 21.77 25.20 3.06
C SER A 455 22.48 26.07 4.10
N LYS A 456 23.82 26.08 4.14
CA LYS A 456 24.60 26.95 5.04
C LYS A 456 24.34 28.44 4.83
N ILE A 457 24.03 28.84 3.59
CA ILE A 457 23.70 30.23 3.26
C ILE A 457 22.36 30.64 3.89
N GLY A 458 21.44 29.68 4.04
CA GLY A 458 20.12 29.86 4.66
C GLY A 458 20.08 29.65 6.17
N GLU A 459 21.21 29.40 6.84
CA GLU A 459 21.23 29.16 8.29
C GLU A 459 20.61 30.32 9.07
N GLY A 460 19.67 29.99 9.95
CA GLY A 460 18.95 30.98 10.77
C GLY A 460 17.74 31.62 10.09
N ARG A 461 17.40 31.23 8.85
CA ARG A 461 16.16 31.67 8.18
C ARG A 461 14.93 31.30 9.00
N GLU A 462 13.97 32.22 9.07
CA GLU A 462 12.68 31.95 9.69
C GLU A 462 11.85 30.99 8.84
N ARG A 463 11.14 30.06 9.49
CA ARG A 463 10.27 29.09 8.82
C ARG A 463 9.25 29.73 7.87
N ASN A 464 8.76 30.92 8.20
CA ASN A 464 7.72 31.64 7.46
C ASN A 464 8.30 32.66 6.45
N ASP A 465 9.56 32.50 6.05
CA ASP A 465 10.22 33.35 5.04
C ASP A 465 10.27 32.64 3.66
N PRO A 466 9.20 32.75 2.84
CA PRO A 466 9.15 32.13 1.51
C PRO A 466 10.11 32.79 0.52
N GLU A 467 10.49 34.05 0.71
CA GLU A 467 11.38 34.77 -0.20
C GLU A 467 12.80 34.21 -0.15
N SER A 468 13.38 34.09 1.05
CA SER A 468 14.71 33.49 1.20
C SER A 468 14.73 32.03 0.78
N ALA A 469 13.67 31.26 1.08
CA ALA A 469 13.57 29.85 0.66
C ALA A 469 13.58 29.72 -0.88
N ARG A 470 12.87 30.62 -1.57
CA ARG A 470 12.88 30.71 -3.04
C ARG A 470 14.26 31.06 -3.58
N GLU A 471 14.94 32.04 -3.00
CA GLU A 471 16.27 32.43 -3.46
C GLU A 471 17.28 31.28 -3.34
N LEU A 472 17.24 30.53 -2.23
CA LEU A 472 18.05 29.33 -2.04
C LEU A 472 17.71 28.25 -3.07
N TRP A 473 16.42 28.07 -3.38
CA TRP A 473 15.98 27.15 -4.42
C TRP A 473 16.54 27.50 -5.80
N VAL A 474 16.40 28.77 -6.22
CA VAL A 474 16.93 29.25 -7.51
C VAL A 474 18.45 29.12 -7.55
N LEU A 475 19.13 29.44 -6.45
CA LEU A 475 20.58 29.27 -6.31
C LEU A 475 20.99 27.80 -6.51
N ALA A 476 20.36 26.85 -5.80
CA ALA A 476 20.66 25.42 -5.94
C ALA A 476 20.42 24.91 -7.36
N CYS A 477 19.28 25.28 -7.97
CA CYS A 477 18.97 24.88 -9.34
C CYS A 477 19.98 25.45 -10.35
N SER A 478 20.42 26.70 -10.14
CA SER A 478 21.39 27.38 -11.00
C SER A 478 22.80 26.77 -10.89
N ILE A 479 23.22 26.42 -9.67
CA ILE A 479 24.48 25.69 -9.45
C ILE A 479 24.43 24.33 -10.15
N ALA A 480 23.35 23.58 -9.97
CA ALA A 480 23.16 22.29 -10.61
C ALA A 480 23.15 22.37 -12.15
N ALA A 481 22.57 23.43 -12.72
CA ALA A 481 22.56 23.68 -14.15
C ALA A 481 23.88 24.26 -14.70
N ARG A 482 24.81 24.67 -13.82
CA ARG A 482 26.00 25.45 -14.19
C ARG A 482 25.67 26.72 -14.98
N SER A 483 24.51 27.32 -14.70
CA SER A 483 23.98 28.49 -15.40
C SER A 483 23.06 29.30 -14.52
N ASP A 484 23.01 30.61 -14.69
CA ASP A 484 22.03 31.46 -14.00
C ASP A 484 20.62 31.19 -14.54
N LEU A 485 19.77 30.54 -13.72
CA LEU A 485 18.39 30.23 -14.06
C LEU A 485 17.40 31.30 -13.59
N SER A 486 17.86 32.46 -13.11
CA SER A 486 16.97 33.52 -12.60
C SER A 486 15.87 33.88 -13.59
N ASP A 487 16.21 34.03 -14.87
CA ASP A 487 15.24 34.42 -15.91
C ASP A 487 14.28 33.28 -16.26
N TRP A 488 14.72 32.02 -16.12
CA TRP A 488 13.89 30.84 -16.28
C TRP A 488 12.80 30.80 -15.21
N PHE A 489 13.12 31.15 -13.95
CA PHE A 489 12.13 31.26 -12.89
C PHE A 489 11.27 32.53 -13.02
N SER A 490 11.85 33.69 -13.34
CA SER A 490 11.07 34.94 -13.38
C SER A 490 10.14 35.05 -14.58
N GLY A 491 10.46 34.37 -15.69
CA GLY A 491 9.63 34.35 -16.89
C GLY A 491 8.42 33.42 -16.75
N PRO A 492 8.50 32.16 -17.19
CA PRO A 492 7.39 31.20 -17.16
C PRO A 492 6.70 31.03 -15.80
N PHE A 493 7.46 31.07 -14.70
CA PHE A 493 6.92 30.86 -13.35
C PHE A 493 6.47 32.17 -12.69
N LYS A 494 6.74 33.33 -13.28
CA LYS A 494 6.32 34.64 -12.75
C LYS A 494 6.82 34.88 -11.32
N TRP A 495 7.95 34.28 -10.95
CA TRP A 495 8.57 34.50 -9.65
C TRP A 495 9.29 35.86 -9.65
N PRO A 496 9.31 36.60 -8.53
CA PRO A 496 10.06 37.84 -8.47
C PRO A 496 11.54 37.57 -8.75
N PRO A 497 12.25 38.50 -9.42
CA PRO A 497 13.67 38.38 -9.64
C PRO A 497 14.40 38.10 -8.33
N VAL A 498 15.41 37.24 -8.37
CA VAL A 498 16.29 37.02 -7.22
C VAL A 498 17.14 38.26 -6.95
N SER A 499 17.53 38.45 -5.68
CA SER A 499 18.40 39.55 -5.26
C SER A 499 19.76 39.53 -5.97
N GLU A 500 20.41 40.71 -6.04
CA GLU A 500 21.77 40.82 -6.58
C GLU A 500 22.78 39.96 -5.79
N GLY A 501 22.58 39.84 -4.47
CA GLY A 501 23.40 38.95 -3.64
C GLY A 501 23.29 37.49 -4.05
N THR A 502 22.08 37.02 -4.39
CA THR A 502 21.86 35.67 -4.90
C THR A 502 22.46 35.49 -6.30
N ARG A 503 22.34 36.47 -7.21
CA ARG A 503 23.02 36.41 -8.52
C ARG A 503 24.55 36.34 -8.39
N GLN A 504 25.12 37.11 -7.46
CA GLN A 504 26.54 37.05 -7.17
C GLN A 504 26.94 35.65 -6.67
N LYS A 505 26.16 35.05 -5.76
CA LYS A 505 26.40 33.67 -5.28
C LYS A 505 26.31 32.64 -6.38
N ILE A 506 25.36 32.77 -7.31
CA ILE A 506 25.29 31.91 -8.50
C ILE A 506 26.59 32.01 -9.31
N ALA A 507 27.07 33.22 -9.58
CA ALA A 507 28.30 33.43 -10.33
C ALA A 507 29.54 32.84 -9.62
N GLU A 508 29.59 32.89 -8.29
CA GLU A 508 30.66 32.32 -7.47
C GLU A 508 30.64 30.78 -7.44
N MET A 509 29.46 30.16 -7.46
CA MET A 509 29.29 28.74 -7.13
C MET A 509 28.95 27.83 -8.32
N LYS A 510 28.44 28.35 -9.44
CA LYS A 510 27.94 27.52 -10.56
C LYS A 510 29.03 26.66 -11.23
N ASP A 511 30.28 27.04 -11.09
CA ASP A 511 31.43 26.34 -11.69
C ASP A 511 32.16 25.44 -10.67
N LEU A 512 31.59 25.23 -9.49
CA LEU A 512 32.12 24.26 -8.51
C LEU A 512 32.06 22.85 -9.09
N ASP A 513 33.13 22.10 -8.85
CA ASP A 513 33.17 20.66 -9.11
C ASP A 513 32.59 19.97 -7.88
N LEU A 514 31.36 19.48 -8.02
CA LEU A 514 30.51 18.94 -6.96
C LEU A 514 30.36 17.42 -7.05
#